data_AF-A0A3M1BS34-F1
#
_entry.id   AF-A0A3M1BS34-F1
#
_cell.length_a   1.000
_cell.length_b   1.000
_cell.length_c   1.000
_cell.angle_alpha   90.00
_cell.angle_beta   90.00
_cell.angle_gamma   90.00
#
_symmetry.space_group_name_H-M   'P 1'
#
loop_
_entity.id
_entity.type
_entity.pdbx_description
1 polymer ?
#
loop_
_entity_poly.entity_id
_entity_poly.type
_entity_poly.pdbx_seq_one_letter_code
_entity_poly.pdbx_strand_id
1 'polypeptide(L)'
;IEDGDFERLTGIFQSREEAMGAFLSVAMEHGWEEVPQTYCIYHAQEANGKLMAGLKFGQEVNIYEQTTVEQMVQLMARVHRVVVYSSDVVTFIKDIYPEIDQKVYVIAREIARKLGKAPELEELAKIYGMPAESLEDKLKLIEKLLQNPVRTPYGELELPPFSYPLAECE
;
A
#
# COMPACT_ATOMS: atom_id res chain seq x y z
N ILE A 1 -12.70 -1.30 29.50
CA ILE A 1 -12.05 -2.13 30.54
C ILE A 1 -11.27 -1.15 31.38
N GLU A 2 -11.55 -1.05 32.68
CA GLU A 2 -10.73 -0.24 33.60
C GLU A 2 -9.41 -0.97 33.84
N ASP A 3 -8.30 -0.25 33.99
CA ASP A 3 -6.94 -0.84 34.04
C ASP A 3 -6.78 -1.97 35.06
N GLY A 4 -7.51 -1.92 36.18
CA GLY A 4 -7.50 -2.95 37.22
C GLY A 4 -8.09 -4.31 36.82
N ASP A 5 -8.91 -4.38 35.77
CA ASP A 5 -9.43 -5.65 35.23
C ASP A 5 -8.47 -6.29 34.23
N PHE A 6 -7.63 -5.50 33.55
CA PHE A 6 -6.63 -6.00 32.62
C PHE A 6 -5.49 -6.72 33.36
N GLU A 7 -5.02 -6.18 34.49
CA GLU A 7 -3.98 -6.83 35.32
C GLU A 7 -4.42 -8.21 35.86
N ARG A 8 -5.70 -8.37 36.22
CA ARG A 8 -6.24 -9.66 36.66
C ARG A 8 -6.27 -10.71 35.57
N LEU A 9 -6.47 -10.32 34.31
CA LEU A 9 -6.48 -11.21 33.15
C LEU A 9 -5.07 -11.64 32.74
N THR A 10 -4.02 -10.86 33.07
CA THR A 10 -2.63 -11.23 32.75
C THR A 10 -1.99 -12.19 33.75
N GLY A 11 -2.57 -12.39 34.93
CA GLY A 11 -2.00 -13.23 36.01
C GLY A 11 -2.00 -14.74 35.74
N ILE A 12 -2.57 -15.19 34.62
CA ILE A 12 -2.54 -16.57 34.13
C ILE A 12 -1.27 -16.86 33.29
N PHE A 13 -0.59 -15.82 32.81
CA PHE A 13 0.63 -15.95 32.02
C PHE A 13 1.86 -15.79 32.91
N GLN A 14 2.92 -16.54 32.62
CA GLN A 14 4.17 -16.52 33.37
C GLN A 14 4.98 -15.23 33.12
N SER A 15 4.76 -14.56 31.98
CA SER A 15 5.36 -13.27 31.68
C SER A 15 4.49 -12.38 30.79
N ARG A 16 4.88 -11.10 30.68
CA ARG A 16 4.26 -10.14 29.76
C ARG A 16 4.45 -10.56 28.30
N GLU A 17 5.61 -11.09 27.94
CA GLU A 17 5.86 -11.60 26.58
C GLU A 17 4.93 -12.75 26.22
N GLU A 18 4.67 -13.67 27.16
CA GLU A 18 3.75 -14.79 26.94
C GLU A 18 2.30 -14.31 26.75
N ALA A 19 1.84 -13.39 27.60
CA ALA A 19 0.52 -12.77 27.46
C ALA A 19 0.35 -12.06 26.11
N MET A 20 1.40 -11.34 25.67
CA MET A 20 1.41 -10.65 24.38
C MET A 20 1.40 -11.64 23.20
N GLY A 21 2.19 -12.71 23.28
CA GLY A 21 2.21 -13.76 22.27
C GLY A 21 0.85 -14.43 22.12
N ALA A 22 0.21 -14.81 23.23
CA ALA A 22 -1.12 -15.41 23.22
C ALA A 22 -2.18 -14.46 22.65
N PHE A 23 -2.14 -13.17 23.02
CA PHE A 23 -3.04 -12.16 22.45
C PHE A 23 -2.86 -12.02 20.94
N LEU A 24 -1.61 -11.89 20.47
CA LEU A 24 -1.32 -11.74 19.04
C LEU A 24 -1.75 -12.98 18.25
N SER A 25 -1.51 -14.18 18.76
CA SER A 25 -1.96 -15.43 18.12
C SER A 25 -3.48 -15.46 17.98
N VAL A 26 -4.23 -15.16 19.05
CA VAL A 26 -5.71 -15.13 19.00
C VAL A 26 -6.21 -14.02 18.06
N ALA A 27 -5.57 -12.86 18.08
CA ALA A 27 -5.92 -11.75 17.19
C ALA A 27 -5.73 -12.14 15.71
N MET A 28 -4.58 -12.76 15.38
CA MET A 28 -4.29 -13.26 14.03
C MET A 28 -5.28 -14.36 13.60
N GLU A 29 -5.66 -15.27 14.50
CA GLU A 29 -6.71 -16.28 14.25
C GLU A 29 -8.07 -15.65 13.92
N HIS A 30 -8.35 -14.47 14.49
CA HIS A 30 -9.56 -13.69 14.21
C HIS A 30 -9.38 -12.68 13.07
N GLY A 31 -8.32 -12.82 12.27
CA GLY A 31 -8.09 -12.01 11.07
C GLY A 31 -7.49 -10.63 11.33
N TRP A 32 -6.99 -10.35 12.54
CA TRP A 32 -6.27 -9.11 12.81
C TRP A 32 -4.86 -9.18 12.19
N GLU A 33 -4.53 -8.18 11.38
CA GLU A 33 -3.20 -8.03 10.80
C GLU A 33 -2.30 -7.17 11.69
N GLU A 34 -0.99 -7.43 11.62
CA GLU A 34 0.00 -6.49 12.16
C GLU A 34 -0.14 -5.13 11.46
N VAL A 35 -0.14 -4.04 12.24
CA VAL A 35 -0.29 -2.69 11.70
C VAL A 35 0.88 -2.40 10.75
N PRO A 36 0.62 -2.15 9.45
CA PRO A 36 1.68 -1.95 8.47
C PRO A 36 2.61 -0.79 8.83
N GLN A 37 3.90 -1.07 8.94
CA GLN A 37 4.94 -0.08 9.27
C GLN A 37 5.73 0.37 8.03
N THR A 38 5.72 -0.42 6.97
CA THR A 38 6.56 -0.20 5.79
C THR A 38 5.74 -0.34 4.53
N TYR A 39 6.06 0.49 3.53
CA TYR A 39 5.45 0.40 2.23
C TYR A 39 6.48 0.65 1.11
N CYS A 40 6.15 0.17 -0.07
CA CYS A 40 6.77 0.62 -1.32
C CYS A 40 5.68 1.16 -2.25
N ILE A 41 6.08 1.92 -3.25
CA ILE A 41 5.18 2.39 -4.31
C ILE A 41 5.56 1.66 -5.60
N TYR A 42 4.55 1.12 -6.27
CA TYR A 42 4.72 0.37 -7.50
C TYR A 42 3.90 0.98 -8.64
N HIS A 43 4.52 1.02 -9.82
CA HIS A 43 3.84 1.35 -11.07
C HIS A 43 4.51 0.59 -12.22
N ALA A 44 3.77 0.38 -13.31
CA ALA A 44 4.31 -0.20 -14.53
C ALA A 44 3.77 0.58 -15.73
N GLN A 45 4.60 0.70 -16.76
CA GLN A 45 4.20 1.30 -18.02
C GLN A 45 4.99 0.70 -19.18
N GLU A 46 4.43 0.77 -20.37
CA GLU A 46 5.15 0.43 -21.58
C GLU A 46 6.05 1.61 -22.01
N ALA A 47 7.32 1.32 -22.28
CA ALA A 47 8.27 2.29 -22.83
C ALA A 47 9.06 1.61 -23.95
N ASN A 48 9.06 2.21 -25.15
CA ASN A 48 9.76 1.70 -26.33
C ASN A 48 9.39 0.24 -26.69
N GLY A 49 8.12 -0.14 -26.56
CA GLY A 49 7.64 -1.51 -26.86
C GLY A 49 8.02 -2.55 -25.82
N LYS A 50 8.52 -2.14 -24.65
CA LYS A 50 8.85 -3.02 -23.52
C LYS A 50 8.07 -2.61 -22.29
N LEU A 51 7.57 -3.59 -21.55
CA LEU A 51 6.99 -3.36 -20.24
C LEU A 51 8.10 -3.07 -19.23
N MET A 52 8.03 -1.89 -18.60
CA MET A 52 8.95 -1.45 -17.58
C MET A 52 8.19 -1.31 -16.26
N ALA A 53 8.80 -1.79 -15.18
CA ALA A 53 8.26 -1.69 -13.83
C ALA A 53 9.11 -0.73 -13.01
N GLY A 54 8.46 0.10 -12.20
CA GLY A 54 9.11 1.03 -11.29
C GLY A 54 8.72 0.71 -9.85
N LEU A 55 9.71 0.69 -8.96
CA LEU A 55 9.51 0.54 -7.53
C LEU A 55 10.20 1.68 -6.80
N LYS A 56 9.47 2.34 -5.91
CA LYS A 56 10.04 3.32 -4.99
C LYS A 56 9.97 2.79 -3.56
N PHE A 57 11.11 2.80 -2.89
CA PHE A 57 11.24 2.42 -1.49
C PHE A 57 12.08 3.46 -0.75
N GLY A 58 11.46 4.17 0.20
CA GLY A 58 12.08 5.36 0.80
C GLY A 58 12.42 6.40 -0.29
N GLN A 59 13.69 6.83 -0.33
CA GLN A 59 14.16 7.80 -1.33
C GLN A 59 14.60 7.15 -2.66
N GLU A 60 14.80 5.84 -2.68
CA GLU A 60 15.32 5.13 -3.85
C GLU A 60 14.21 4.80 -4.84
N VAL A 61 14.47 5.07 -6.13
CA VAL A 61 13.62 4.66 -7.25
C VAL A 61 14.42 3.68 -8.09
N ASN A 62 13.90 2.47 -8.23
CA ASN A 62 14.48 1.41 -9.02
C ASN A 62 13.55 1.08 -10.18
N ILE A 63 14.14 0.92 -11.38
CA ILE A 63 13.44 0.56 -12.60
C ILE A 63 13.87 -0.84 -13.01
N TYR A 64 12.89 -1.68 -13.33
CA TYR A 64 13.06 -3.08 -13.65
C TYR A 64 12.54 -3.37 -15.05
N GLU A 65 13.28 -4.19 -15.77
CA GLU A 65 12.83 -4.79 -17.02
C GLU A 65 12.18 -6.14 -16.74
N GLN A 66 11.53 -6.74 -17.74
CA GLN A 66 10.92 -8.07 -17.64
C GLN A 66 11.88 -9.13 -17.06
N THR A 67 13.18 -9.04 -17.34
CA THR A 67 14.22 -9.98 -16.88
C THR A 67 14.58 -9.83 -15.40
N THR A 68 14.23 -8.72 -14.76
CA THR A 68 14.58 -8.42 -13.36
C THR A 68 13.37 -8.24 -12.45
N VAL A 69 12.16 -8.55 -12.94
CA VAL A 69 10.90 -8.47 -12.17
C VAL A 69 10.92 -9.36 -10.92
N GLU A 70 11.55 -10.54 -10.96
CA GLU A 70 11.67 -11.41 -9.78
C GLU A 70 12.43 -10.73 -8.63
N GLN A 71 13.47 -9.96 -8.93
CA GLN A 71 14.23 -9.22 -7.93
C GLN A 71 13.37 -8.12 -7.30
N MET A 72 12.55 -7.45 -8.11
CA MET A 72 11.57 -6.47 -7.63
C MET A 72 10.54 -7.12 -6.70
N VAL A 73 9.98 -8.27 -7.08
CA VAL A 73 9.01 -9.03 -6.27
C VAL A 73 9.63 -9.43 -4.92
N GLN A 74 10.88 -9.89 -4.89
CA GLN A 74 11.57 -10.20 -3.63
C GLN A 74 11.70 -9.00 -2.69
N LEU A 75 11.85 -7.79 -3.22
CA LEU A 75 11.85 -6.56 -2.42
C LEU A 75 10.44 -6.22 -1.93
N MET A 76 9.43 -6.33 -2.80
CA MET A 76 8.02 -6.11 -2.46
C MET A 76 7.52 -7.09 -1.39
N ALA A 77 7.98 -8.34 -1.43
CA ALA A 77 7.60 -9.36 -0.45
C ALA A 77 8.03 -9.01 0.98
N ARG A 78 9.06 -8.17 1.15
CA ARG A 78 9.59 -7.75 2.46
C ARG A 78 8.86 -6.56 3.08
N VAL A 79 8.00 -5.87 2.33
CA VAL A 79 7.21 -4.75 2.86
C VAL A 79 5.82 -5.20 3.28
N HIS A 80 5.22 -4.44 4.20
CA HIS A 80 3.85 -4.72 4.66
C HIS A 80 2.82 -4.31 3.61
N ARG A 81 3.04 -3.19 2.90
CA ARG A 81 2.10 -2.66 1.90
C ARG A 81 2.76 -2.30 0.58
N VAL A 82 2.02 -2.52 -0.50
CA VAL A 82 2.37 -2.07 -1.85
C VAL A 82 1.36 -1.02 -2.25
N VAL A 83 1.79 0.23 -2.35
CA VAL A 83 0.95 1.33 -2.79
C VAL A 83 0.95 1.40 -4.30
N VAL A 84 -0.24 1.40 -4.90
CA VAL A 84 -0.44 1.59 -6.34
C VAL A 84 -1.51 2.64 -6.59
N TYR A 85 -1.46 3.28 -7.76
CA TYR A 85 -2.54 4.17 -8.18
C TYR A 85 -3.78 3.38 -8.61
N SER A 86 -3.63 2.55 -9.65
CA SER A 86 -4.67 1.67 -10.20
C SER A 86 -4.34 0.21 -9.91
N SER A 87 -5.37 -0.64 -9.79
CA SER A 87 -5.21 -2.10 -9.72
C SER A 87 -4.64 -2.70 -11.00
N ASP A 88 -4.76 -2.02 -12.13
CA ASP A 88 -4.36 -2.55 -13.44
C ASP A 88 -2.85 -2.83 -13.50
N VAL A 89 -2.02 -2.06 -12.78
CA VAL A 89 -0.58 -2.33 -12.77
C VAL A 89 -0.24 -3.62 -12.03
N VAL A 90 -1.07 -4.04 -11.07
CA VAL A 90 -0.84 -5.24 -10.26
C VAL A 90 -0.96 -6.51 -11.12
N THR A 91 -1.81 -6.49 -12.15
CA THR A 91 -2.02 -7.66 -13.00
C THR A 91 -0.74 -8.09 -13.72
N PHE A 92 0.20 -7.17 -13.97
CA PHE A 92 1.46 -7.48 -14.63
C PHE A 92 2.42 -8.36 -13.83
N ILE A 93 2.25 -8.41 -12.51
CA ILE A 93 3.14 -9.17 -11.62
C ILE A 93 2.40 -10.29 -10.88
N LYS A 94 1.11 -10.46 -11.12
CA LYS A 94 0.25 -11.40 -10.40
C LYS A 94 0.65 -12.86 -10.62
N ASP A 95 1.17 -13.19 -11.81
CA ASP A 95 1.64 -14.54 -12.11
C ASP A 95 2.92 -14.92 -11.33
N ILE A 96 3.71 -13.92 -10.93
CA ILE A 96 4.99 -14.09 -10.21
C ILE A 96 4.82 -13.83 -8.71
N TYR A 97 3.85 -12.98 -8.34
CA TYR A 97 3.54 -12.64 -6.96
C TYR A 97 2.03 -12.73 -6.67
N PRO A 98 1.45 -13.94 -6.60
CA PRO A 98 0.00 -14.13 -6.48
C PRO A 98 -0.63 -13.52 -5.23
N GLU A 99 0.10 -13.51 -4.10
CA GLU A 99 -0.36 -13.02 -2.81
C GLU A 99 -0.32 -11.49 -2.67
N ILE A 100 0.09 -10.77 -3.72
CA ILE A 100 0.18 -9.31 -3.72
C ILE A 100 -1.14 -8.62 -3.34
N ASP A 101 -2.29 -9.20 -3.71
CA ASP A 101 -3.62 -8.63 -3.45
C ASP A 101 -3.84 -8.35 -1.94
N GLN A 102 -3.21 -9.14 -1.06
CA GLN A 102 -3.31 -8.98 0.40
C GLN A 102 -2.51 -7.79 0.94
N LYS A 103 -1.63 -7.20 0.11
CA LYS A 103 -0.76 -6.08 0.49
C LYS A 103 -1.08 -4.78 -0.24
N VAL A 104 -1.91 -4.83 -1.27
CA VAL A 104 -2.09 -3.69 -2.17
C VAL A 104 -3.03 -2.64 -1.57
N TYR A 105 -2.51 -1.44 -1.44
CA TYR A 105 -3.29 -0.23 -1.18
C TYR A 105 -3.49 0.54 -2.49
N VAL A 106 -4.74 0.63 -2.96
CA VAL A 106 -5.09 1.24 -4.25
C VAL A 106 -5.65 2.64 -4.05
N ILE A 107 -4.90 3.67 -4.41
CA ILE A 107 -5.31 5.07 -4.21
C ILE A 107 -6.58 5.41 -5.00
N ALA A 108 -6.68 5.00 -6.27
CA ALA A 108 -7.85 5.30 -7.10
C ALA A 108 -9.13 4.69 -6.50
N ARG A 109 -9.06 3.50 -5.90
CA ARG A 109 -10.21 2.89 -5.20
C ARG A 109 -10.67 3.74 -4.02
N GLU A 110 -9.74 4.26 -3.23
CA GLU A 110 -10.06 5.10 -2.07
C GLU A 110 -10.66 6.46 -2.48
N ILE A 111 -10.15 7.06 -3.56
CA ILE A 111 -10.73 8.28 -4.14
C ILE A 111 -12.14 7.99 -4.65
N ALA A 112 -12.32 6.93 -5.44
CA ALA A 112 -13.62 6.56 -6.00
C ALA A 112 -14.64 6.23 -4.91
N ARG A 113 -14.24 5.59 -3.81
CA ARG A 113 -15.12 5.31 -2.66
C ARG A 113 -15.71 6.58 -2.05
N LYS A 114 -14.98 7.69 -2.04
CA LYS A 114 -15.43 8.98 -1.46
C LYS A 114 -16.10 9.91 -2.47
N LEU A 115 -15.62 9.95 -3.70
CA LEU A 115 -16.05 10.93 -4.73
C LEU A 115 -16.83 10.30 -5.89
N GLY A 116 -17.07 8.99 -5.87
CA GLY A 116 -17.78 8.23 -6.91
C GLY A 116 -16.95 7.91 -8.16
N LYS A 117 -15.79 8.54 -8.33
CA LYS A 117 -14.84 8.28 -9.42
C LYS A 117 -13.43 8.75 -9.06
N ALA A 118 -12.43 8.09 -9.63
CA ALA A 118 -11.04 8.54 -9.58
C ALA A 118 -10.66 9.20 -10.91
N PRO A 119 -9.93 10.33 -10.89
CA PRO A 119 -9.33 10.89 -12.10
C PRO A 119 -8.20 9.99 -12.63
N GLU A 120 -7.68 10.27 -13.81
CA GLU A 120 -6.45 9.61 -14.27
C GLU A 120 -5.20 10.21 -13.60
N LEU A 121 -4.10 9.46 -13.56
CA LEU A 121 -2.87 9.93 -12.93
C LEU A 121 -2.32 11.18 -13.63
N GLU A 122 -2.47 11.28 -14.95
CA GLU A 122 -2.10 12.43 -15.77
C GLU A 122 -2.96 13.67 -15.48
N GLU A 123 -4.22 13.50 -15.08
CA GLU A 123 -5.06 14.62 -14.66
C GLU A 123 -4.61 15.16 -13.31
N LEU A 124 -4.31 14.25 -12.36
CA LEU A 124 -3.74 14.64 -11.07
C LEU A 124 -2.40 15.35 -11.26
N ALA A 125 -1.53 14.87 -12.15
CA ALA A 125 -0.25 15.51 -12.44
C ALA A 125 -0.41 16.99 -12.82
N LYS A 126 -1.41 17.31 -13.65
CA LYS A 126 -1.73 18.70 -14.04
C LYS A 126 -2.19 19.56 -12.86
N ILE A 127 -3.01 19.00 -11.96
CA ILE A 127 -3.50 19.71 -10.76
C ILE A 127 -2.34 20.04 -9.82
N TYR A 128 -1.41 19.09 -9.67
CA TYR A 128 -0.26 19.22 -8.78
C TYR A 128 0.93 19.94 -9.43
N GLY A 129 0.84 20.28 -10.72
CA GLY A 129 1.95 20.90 -11.47
C GLY A 129 3.19 20.00 -11.55
N MET A 130 2.99 18.68 -11.56
CA MET A 130 4.05 17.67 -11.60
C MET A 130 4.13 17.03 -13.00
N PRO A 131 5.33 16.64 -13.47
CA PRO A 131 5.45 15.78 -14.64
C PRO A 131 4.83 14.40 -14.35
N ALA A 132 4.47 13.68 -15.42
CA ALA A 132 3.98 12.29 -15.35
C ALA A 132 4.39 11.46 -16.57
N GLU A 133 5.50 11.84 -17.23
CA GLU A 133 5.95 11.21 -18.47
C GLU A 133 6.79 9.96 -18.18
N SER A 134 7.65 10.01 -17.17
CA SER A 134 8.50 8.88 -16.78
C SER A 134 7.89 8.06 -15.65
N LEU A 135 8.36 6.81 -15.49
CA LEU A 135 8.02 5.98 -14.33
C LEU A 135 8.39 6.67 -13.02
N GLU A 136 9.55 7.33 -12.98
CA GLU A 136 10.01 8.05 -11.80
C GLU A 136 9.06 9.19 -11.42
N ASP A 137 8.58 9.95 -12.41
CA ASP A 137 7.62 11.02 -12.19
C ASP A 137 6.30 10.49 -11.62
N LYS A 138 5.79 9.41 -12.21
CA LYS A 138 4.56 8.76 -11.75
C LYS A 138 4.69 8.22 -10.33
N LEU A 139 5.82 7.59 -9.99
CA LEU A 139 6.08 7.10 -8.63
C LEU A 139 6.13 8.25 -7.61
N LYS A 140 6.78 9.38 -7.95
CA LYS A 140 6.82 10.59 -7.11
C LYS A 140 5.44 11.21 -6.95
N LEU A 141 4.64 11.24 -8.01
CA LEU A 141 3.26 11.72 -7.94
C LEU A 141 2.42 10.83 -7.01
N ILE A 142 2.52 9.50 -7.13
CA ILE A 142 1.82 8.57 -6.24
C ILE A 142 2.24 8.78 -4.78
N GLU A 143 3.54 8.98 -4.52
CA GLU A 143 4.02 9.33 -3.18
C GLU A 143 3.40 10.64 -2.69
N LYS A 144 3.33 11.65 -3.57
CA LYS A 144 2.73 12.94 -3.23
C LYS A 144 1.26 12.80 -2.85
N LEU A 145 0.52 11.90 -3.50
CA LEU A 145 -0.89 11.64 -3.17
C LEU A 145 -1.08 11.02 -1.78
N LEU A 146 -0.07 10.37 -1.21
CA LEU A 146 -0.13 9.89 0.18
C LEU A 146 0.00 11.04 1.21
N GLN A 147 0.46 12.21 0.77
CA GLN A 147 0.54 13.42 1.60
C GLN A 147 -0.80 14.15 1.52
N ASN A 148 -1.75 13.71 2.34
CA ASN A 148 -3.05 14.35 2.48
C ASN A 148 -2.95 15.88 2.70
N PRO A 149 -3.97 16.66 2.29
CA PRO A 149 -5.16 16.24 1.55
C PRO A 149 -4.89 16.01 0.05
N VAL A 150 -5.68 15.12 -0.57
CA VAL A 150 -5.65 14.87 -2.00
C VAL A 150 -6.63 15.79 -2.73
N ARG A 151 -6.10 16.56 -3.68
CA ARG A 151 -6.85 17.44 -4.57
C ARG A 151 -7.17 16.72 -5.87
N THR A 152 -8.45 16.69 -6.22
CA THR A 152 -8.94 16.08 -7.46
C THR A 152 -9.78 17.09 -8.25
N PRO A 153 -10.11 16.83 -9.53
CA PRO A 153 -11.06 17.66 -10.27
C PRO A 153 -12.47 17.69 -9.65
N TYR A 154 -12.75 16.80 -8.71
CA TYR A 154 -14.09 16.59 -8.13
C TYR A 154 -14.19 17.07 -6.67
N GLY A 155 -13.09 17.57 -6.10
CA GLY A 155 -13.01 18.02 -4.71
C GLY A 155 -11.72 17.59 -4.02
N GLU A 156 -11.60 17.97 -2.74
CA GLU A 156 -10.50 17.56 -1.87
C GLU A 156 -10.97 16.43 -0.94
N LEU A 157 -10.09 15.46 -0.66
CA LEU A 157 -10.36 14.38 0.28
C LEU A 157 -9.13 14.01 1.10
N GLU A 158 -9.37 13.46 2.28
CA GLU A 158 -8.36 12.76 3.09
C GLU A 158 -8.35 11.29 2.70
N LEU A 159 -7.23 10.76 2.20
CA LEU A 159 -7.08 9.32 2.04
C LEU A 159 -6.89 8.66 3.41
N PRO A 160 -7.44 7.46 3.63
CA PRO A 160 -7.01 6.62 4.74
C PRO A 160 -5.47 6.43 4.72
N PRO A 161 -4.80 6.29 5.87
CA PRO A 161 -3.39 5.97 5.87
C PRO A 161 -3.17 4.58 5.25
N PHE A 162 -2.01 4.32 4.64
CA PHE A 162 -1.70 3.00 4.07
C PHE A 162 -1.70 1.88 5.14
N SER A 163 -1.55 2.25 6.42
CA SER A 163 -1.60 1.35 7.57
C SER A 163 -3.01 0.92 7.95
N TYR A 164 -4.05 1.48 7.32
CA TYR A 164 -5.42 1.03 7.56
C TYR A 164 -5.59 -0.42 7.10
N PRO A 165 -6.42 -1.23 7.80
CA PRO A 165 -6.77 -2.57 7.34
C PRO A 165 -7.35 -2.54 5.93
N LEU A 166 -6.91 -3.48 5.08
CA LEU A 166 -7.38 -3.57 3.69
C LEU A 166 -8.73 -4.31 3.58
N ALA A 167 -9.05 -5.15 4.55
CA ALA A 167 -10.35 -5.81 4.69
C ALA A 167 -11.24 -5.02 5.67
N GLU A 168 -12.51 -4.84 5.31
CA GLU A 168 -13.53 -4.49 6.29
C GLU A 168 -13.84 -5.75 7.10
N CYS A 169 -13.82 -5.68 8.44
CA CYS A 169 -14.31 -6.78 9.27
C CYS A 169 -15.80 -6.95 8.97
N GLU A 170 -16.21 -8.14 8.52
CA GLU A 170 -17.63 -8.53 8.41
C GLU A 170 -18.30 -8.69 9.78
#